data_AF-A0A949JHV7-F1
#
_entry.id   AF-A0A949JHV7-F1
#
_cell.length_a   1.000
_cell.length_b   1.000
_cell.length_c   1.000
_cell.angle_alpha   90.00
_cell.angle_beta   90.00
_cell.angle_gamma   90.00
#
_symmetry.space_group_name_H-M   'P 1'
#
loop_
_entity.id
_entity.type
_entity.pdbx_description
1 polymer ?
#
loop_
_entity_poly.entity_id
_entity_poly.type
_entity_poly.pdbx_seq_one_letter_code
_entity_poly.pdbx_strand_id
1 'polypeptide(L)'
;MIPWEQRNRRRTLRDRIATRLALTAGYVLARQPARRLRRIMERLSRGARPATRAETQAAVDSVLSASLPMHGLKACLPRSVSVALRCRLRGTWPTWCTGVSRSLPPAAHAWVEADGEPVGEGDGDRGEFAFVKMLVVAPRDERTYGTARTRS
;
A
#
# COMPACT_ATOMS: atom_id res chain seq x y z
N MET A 1 -7.78 13.66 10.59
CA MET A 1 -7.66 12.95 11.88
C MET A 1 -8.73 11.87 11.91
N ILE A 2 -8.36 10.59 11.99
CA ILE A 2 -9.36 9.51 12.08
C ILE A 2 -10.04 9.61 13.47
N PRO A 3 -11.36 9.70 13.57
CA PRO A 3 -12.07 9.73 14.85
C PRO A 3 -11.72 8.50 15.69
N TRP A 4 -11.33 8.71 16.96
CA TRP A 4 -10.86 7.64 17.85
C TRP A 4 -11.94 6.59 18.17
N GLU A 5 -13.21 6.93 17.96
CA GLU A 5 -14.38 6.04 18.18
C GLU A 5 -14.41 4.83 17.24
N GLN A 6 -13.78 4.89 16.06
CA GLN A 6 -13.73 3.75 15.15
C GLN A 6 -12.61 2.75 15.47
N ARG A 7 -11.79 3.02 16.49
CA ARG A 7 -10.58 2.23 16.82
C ARG A 7 -10.86 0.80 17.28
N ASN A 8 -12.11 0.42 17.53
CA ASN A 8 -12.45 -0.88 18.08
C ASN A 8 -13.79 -1.49 17.59
N ARG A 9 -13.99 -1.64 16.28
CA ARG A 9 -14.88 -2.72 15.80
C ARG A 9 -14.18 -4.05 16.08
N ARG A 10 -14.86 -4.99 16.77
CA ARG A 10 -14.33 -6.30 17.20
C ARG A 10 -13.44 -6.96 16.14
N ARG A 11 -12.14 -6.72 16.21
CA ARG A 11 -11.18 -7.39 15.32
C ARG A 11 -11.04 -8.81 15.80
N THR A 12 -11.37 -9.75 14.92
CA THR A 12 -11.10 -11.16 15.15
C THR A 12 -9.61 -11.35 15.48
N LEU A 13 -9.27 -12.37 16.26
CA LEU A 13 -7.86 -12.67 16.57
C LEU A 13 -7.04 -12.86 15.28
N ARG A 14 -7.64 -13.51 14.27
CA ARG A 14 -7.07 -13.65 12.93
C ARG A 14 -6.70 -12.30 12.33
N ASP A 15 -7.55 -11.28 12.44
CA ASP A 15 -7.27 -9.95 11.92
C ASP A 15 -6.16 -9.23 12.65
N ARG A 16 -6.08 -9.40 13.97
CA ARG A 16 -4.99 -8.83 14.78
C ARG A 16 -3.66 -9.46 14.38
N ILE A 17 -3.61 -10.79 14.27
CA ILE A 17 -2.42 -11.54 13.86
C ILE A 17 -2.01 -11.14 12.45
N ALA A 18 -2.94 -11.15 11.48
CA ALA A 18 -2.67 -10.76 10.10
C ALA A 18 -2.09 -9.33 10.00
N THR A 19 -2.63 -8.40 10.80
CA THR A 19 -2.15 -7.02 10.82
C THR A 19 -0.77 -6.90 11.45
N ARG A 20 -0.51 -7.64 12.54
CA ARG A 20 0.83 -7.69 13.16
C ARG A 20 1.87 -8.30 12.22
N LEU A 21 1.52 -9.38 11.51
CA LEU A 21 2.40 -9.98 10.50
C LEU A 21 2.71 -8.99 9.37
N ALA A 22 1.70 -8.30 8.85
CA ALA A 22 1.87 -7.28 7.82
C ALA A 22 2.76 -6.12 8.29
N LEU A 23 2.59 -5.64 9.53
CA LEU A 23 3.42 -4.61 10.13
C LEU A 23 4.88 -5.05 10.27
N THR A 24 5.12 -6.23 10.86
CA THR A 24 6.48 -6.76 11.06
C THR A 24 7.18 -6.94 9.72
N ALA A 25 6.50 -7.56 8.75
CA ALA A 25 7.03 -7.71 7.41
C ALA A 25 7.27 -6.35 6.73
N GLY A 26 6.35 -5.40 6.88
CA GLY A 26 6.49 -4.04 6.34
C GLY A 26 7.75 -3.32 6.86
N TYR A 27 8.01 -3.38 8.16
CA TYR A 27 9.25 -2.83 8.74
C TYR A 27 10.52 -3.52 8.24
N VAL A 28 10.50 -4.85 8.14
CA VAL A 28 11.66 -5.62 7.68
C VAL A 28 11.94 -5.34 6.20
N LEU A 29 10.90 -5.28 5.38
CA LEU A 29 11.01 -5.01 3.94
C LEU A 29 11.41 -3.56 3.66
N ALA A 30 10.92 -2.60 4.42
CA ALA A 30 11.29 -1.18 4.28
C ALA A 30 12.79 -0.91 4.56
N ARG A 31 13.47 -1.82 5.28
CA ARG A 31 14.91 -1.77 5.52
C ARG A 31 15.75 -2.47 4.44
N GLN A 32 15.11 -3.13 3.47
CA GLN A 32 15.84 -3.79 2.39
C GLN A 32 16.28 -2.79 1.32
N PRO A 33 17.36 -3.09 0.58
CA PRO A 33 17.72 -2.30 -0.60
C PRO A 33 16.57 -2.20 -1.59
N ALA A 34 16.39 -1.04 -2.23
CA ALA A 34 15.26 -0.76 -3.14
C ALA A 34 15.04 -1.85 -4.21
N ARG A 35 16.13 -2.38 -4.80
CA ARG A 35 16.06 -3.49 -5.76
C ARG A 35 15.48 -4.77 -5.19
N ARG A 36 15.73 -5.07 -3.91
CA ARG A 36 15.19 -6.25 -3.24
C ARG A 36 13.73 -6.02 -2.86
N LEU A 37 13.42 -4.86 -2.29
CA LEU A 37 12.05 -4.47 -1.98
C LEU A 37 11.15 -4.56 -3.22
N ARG A 38 11.57 -3.93 -4.33
CA ARG A 38 10.85 -3.97 -5.61
C ARG A 38 10.55 -5.40 -6.06
N ARG A 39 11.57 -6.26 -6.12
CA ARG A 39 11.41 -7.67 -6.56
C ARG A 39 10.46 -8.45 -5.66
N ILE A 40 10.47 -8.17 -4.34
CA ILE A 40 9.55 -8.81 -3.40
C ILE A 40 8.12 -8.33 -3.65
N MET A 41 7.89 -7.02 -3.74
CA MET A 41 6.57 -6.45 -4.02
C MET A 41 5.99 -6.95 -5.34
N GLU A 42 6.78 -7.00 -6.41
CA GLU A 42 6.39 -7.53 -7.73
C GLU A 42 6.06 -9.03 -7.72
N ARG A 43 6.65 -9.81 -6.81
CA ARG A 43 6.31 -11.23 -6.65
C ARG A 43 5.02 -11.38 -5.85
N LEU A 44 4.86 -10.59 -4.79
CA LEU A 44 3.69 -10.64 -3.93
C LEU A 44 2.42 -10.14 -4.65
N SER A 45 2.55 -9.23 -5.61
CA SER A 45 1.41 -8.72 -6.38
C SER A 45 0.80 -9.73 -7.36
N ARG A 46 1.49 -10.85 -7.64
CA ARG A 46 1.02 -11.86 -8.60
C ARG A 46 -0.14 -12.67 -8.05
N GLY A 47 -1.13 -12.92 -8.91
CA GLY A 47 -2.30 -13.75 -8.61
C GLY A 47 -3.29 -13.13 -7.62
N ALA A 48 -3.15 -11.84 -7.31
CA ALA A 48 -4.07 -11.12 -6.44
C ALA A 48 -5.05 -10.28 -7.28
N ARG A 49 -6.33 -10.25 -6.89
CA ARG A 49 -7.34 -9.38 -7.48
C ARG A 49 -7.01 -7.92 -7.19
N PRO A 50 -7.30 -6.96 -8.09
CA PRO A 50 -7.25 -5.54 -7.74
C PRO A 50 -8.07 -5.21 -6.48
N ALA A 51 -7.45 -4.53 -5.52
CA ALA A 51 -8.13 -4.09 -4.30
C ALA A 51 -9.02 -2.88 -4.59
N THR A 52 -10.24 -2.88 -4.06
CA THR A 52 -11.12 -1.70 -4.13
C THR A 52 -10.65 -0.61 -3.17
N ARG A 53 -11.14 0.63 -3.36
CA ARG A 53 -10.90 1.72 -2.42
C ARG A 53 -11.30 1.37 -0.99
N ALA A 54 -12.44 0.71 -0.79
CA ALA A 54 -12.91 0.32 0.53
C ALA A 54 -12.01 -0.73 1.20
N GLU A 55 -11.55 -1.73 0.44
CA GLU A 55 -10.62 -2.76 0.95
C GLU A 55 -9.27 -2.16 1.33
N THR A 56 -8.78 -1.23 0.51
CA THR A 56 -7.51 -0.53 0.74
C THR A 56 -7.61 0.38 1.95
N GLN A 57 -8.69 1.15 2.08
CA GLN A 57 -8.92 2.01 3.25
C GLN A 57 -9.04 1.19 4.54
N ALA A 58 -9.76 0.07 4.50
CA ALA A 58 -9.85 -0.82 5.66
C ALA A 58 -8.47 -1.36 6.09
N ALA A 59 -7.57 -1.62 5.13
CA ALA A 59 -6.20 -2.03 5.41
C ALA A 59 -5.37 -0.88 6.01
N VAL A 60 -5.51 0.35 5.49
CA VAL A 60 -4.92 1.57 6.07
C VAL A 60 -5.35 1.72 7.53
N ASP A 61 -6.65 1.71 7.79
CA ASP A 61 -7.20 1.89 9.14
C ASP A 61 -6.70 0.79 10.09
N SER A 62 -6.60 -0.45 9.58
CA SER A 62 -6.08 -1.60 10.32
C SER A 62 -4.64 -1.39 10.77
N VAL A 63 -3.76 -0.96 9.86
CA VAL A 63 -2.35 -0.68 10.10
C VAL A 63 -2.17 0.49 11.08
N LEU A 64 -2.85 1.61 10.82
CA LEU A 64 -2.71 2.83 11.61
C LEU A 64 -3.17 2.63 13.07
N SER A 65 -4.36 2.04 13.26
CA SER A 65 -4.86 1.74 14.61
C SER A 65 -4.02 0.74 15.40
N ALA A 66 -3.26 -0.15 14.73
CA ALA A 66 -2.43 -1.17 15.36
C ALA A 66 -1.02 -0.69 15.72
N SER A 67 -0.56 0.43 15.15
CA SER A 67 0.80 0.94 15.34
C SER A 67 0.86 2.47 15.25
N LEU A 68 0.95 3.14 16.41
CA LEU A 68 1.09 4.61 16.48
C LEU A 68 2.25 5.17 15.61
N PRO A 69 3.44 4.55 15.55
CA PRO A 69 4.53 5.05 14.70
C PRO A 69 4.21 5.15 13.20
N MET A 70 3.19 4.42 12.70
CA MET A 70 2.80 4.47 11.29
C MET A 70 2.09 5.78 10.89
N HIS A 71 1.76 6.64 11.84
CA HIS A 71 1.23 7.98 11.55
C HIS A 71 2.34 9.01 11.30
N GLY A 72 3.61 8.66 11.53
CA GLY A 72 4.72 9.59 11.37
C GLY A 72 5.01 9.92 9.90
N LEU A 73 5.46 11.15 9.63
CA LEU A 73 5.81 11.64 8.29
C LEU A 73 6.90 10.79 7.60
N LYS A 74 7.81 10.20 8.37
CA LYS A 74 8.89 9.34 7.87
C LYS A 74 8.48 7.86 7.75
N ALA A 75 7.23 7.52 8.06
CA ALA A 75 6.74 6.14 8.04
C ALA A 75 6.07 5.75 6.71
N CYS A 76 6.07 6.63 5.70
CA CYS A 76 5.37 6.40 4.42
C CYS A 76 5.75 5.05 3.77
N LEU A 77 7.04 4.70 3.74
CA LEU A 77 7.51 3.43 3.17
C LEU A 77 7.03 2.21 3.96
N PRO A 78 7.35 2.03 5.25
CA PRO A 78 6.87 0.88 6.00
C PRO A 78 5.33 0.84 6.11
N ARG A 79 4.64 2.00 6.14
CA ARG A 79 3.18 2.09 6.13
C ARG A 79 2.60 1.53 4.83
N SER A 80 2.98 2.07 3.69
CA SER A 80 2.45 1.65 2.37
C SER A 80 2.73 0.17 2.09
N VAL A 81 3.91 -0.33 2.44
CA VAL A 81 4.24 -1.76 2.34
C VAL A 81 3.33 -2.59 3.26
N SER A 82 3.17 -2.19 4.53
CA SER A 82 2.29 -2.91 5.47
C SER A 82 0.84 -2.98 4.96
N VAL A 83 0.34 -1.89 4.37
CA VAL A 83 -1.01 -1.83 3.80
C VAL A 83 -1.14 -2.79 2.60
N ALA A 84 -0.19 -2.77 1.66
CA ALA A 84 -0.19 -3.67 0.52
C ALA A 84 -0.14 -5.15 0.96
N LEU A 85 0.69 -5.50 1.95
CA LEU A 85 0.75 -6.85 2.53
C LEU A 85 -0.56 -7.22 3.23
N ARG A 86 -1.19 -6.28 3.92
CA ARG A 86 -2.47 -6.51 4.61
C ARG A 86 -3.61 -6.78 3.64
N CYS A 87 -3.63 -6.12 2.48
CA CYS A 87 -4.50 -6.47 1.36
C CYS A 87 -4.15 -7.84 0.79
N ARG A 88 -2.85 -8.14 0.62
CA ARG A 88 -2.41 -9.42 0.04
C ARG A 88 -2.88 -10.64 0.84
N LEU A 89 -2.89 -10.53 2.17
CA LEU A 89 -3.43 -11.54 3.08
C LEU A 89 -4.95 -11.75 2.94
N ARG A 90 -5.67 -10.84 2.27
CA ARG A 90 -7.09 -10.97 1.90
C ARG A 90 -7.30 -11.35 0.44
N GLY A 91 -6.23 -11.66 -0.31
CA GLY A 91 -6.30 -12.04 -1.71
C GLY A 91 -6.43 -10.86 -2.68
N THR A 92 -6.30 -9.62 -2.19
CA THR A 92 -6.35 -8.42 -3.03
C THR A 92 -5.02 -7.68 -3.03
N TRP A 93 -4.80 -6.84 -4.03
CA TRP A 93 -3.58 -6.05 -4.12
C TRP A 93 -3.90 -4.63 -4.59
N PRO A 94 -3.60 -3.60 -3.78
CA PRO A 94 -3.65 -2.22 -4.23
C PRO A 94 -2.45 -1.94 -5.12
N THR A 95 -2.54 -0.96 -6.01
CA THR A 95 -1.36 -0.51 -6.73
C THR A 95 -0.41 0.15 -5.74
N TRP A 96 0.76 -0.44 -5.53
CA TRP A 96 1.76 0.13 -4.63
C TRP A 96 2.69 1.06 -5.41
N CYS A 97 2.87 2.28 -4.91
CA CYS A 97 3.60 3.34 -5.58
C CYS A 97 4.73 3.89 -4.71
N THR A 98 5.86 4.21 -5.32
CA THR A 98 6.86 5.12 -4.74
C THR A 98 7.15 6.25 -5.72
N GLY A 99 7.48 7.41 -5.19
CA GLY A 99 7.67 8.61 -5.99
C GLY A 99 8.31 9.73 -5.22
N VAL A 100 8.21 10.93 -5.78
CA VAL A 100 8.64 12.17 -5.15
C VAL A 100 7.52 13.20 -5.21
N SER A 101 7.46 14.09 -4.21
CA SER A 101 6.60 15.27 -4.28
C SER A 101 7.04 16.18 -5.43
N ARG A 102 6.07 16.80 -6.13
CA ARG A 102 6.33 17.88 -7.09
C ARG A 102 6.63 19.22 -6.41
N SER A 103 6.22 19.39 -5.15
CA SER A 103 6.54 20.58 -4.36
C SER A 103 7.99 20.56 -3.90
N LEU A 104 8.58 21.76 -3.79
CA LEU A 104 9.95 21.96 -3.31
C LEU A 104 9.96 22.11 -1.78
N PRO A 105 10.93 21.48 -1.08
CA PRO A 105 11.94 20.56 -1.61
C PRO A 105 11.35 19.18 -1.96
N PRO A 106 11.82 18.50 -3.04
CA PRO A 106 11.31 17.19 -3.41
C PRO A 106 11.60 16.17 -2.31
N ALA A 107 10.55 15.53 -1.82
CA ALA A 107 10.61 14.52 -0.78
C ALA A 107 10.19 13.17 -1.35
N ALA A 108 10.99 12.13 -1.08
CA ALA A 108 10.63 10.76 -1.42
C ALA A 108 9.39 10.33 -0.64
N HIS A 109 8.42 9.74 -1.35
CA HIS A 109 7.16 9.29 -0.78
C HIS A 109 6.80 7.88 -1.27
N ALA A 110 5.98 7.19 -0.49
CA ALA A 110 5.45 5.89 -0.84
C ALA A 110 4.00 5.77 -0.35
N TRP A 111 3.12 5.31 -1.23
CA TRP A 111 1.67 5.24 -1.00
C TRP A 111 1.05 4.03 -1.70
N VAL A 112 -0.24 3.84 -1.49
CA VAL A 112 -1.05 2.84 -2.19
C VAL A 112 -2.19 3.53 -2.93
N GLU A 113 -2.58 2.95 -4.05
CA GLU A 113 -3.70 3.40 -4.86
C GLU A 113 -4.72 2.30 -5.05
N ALA A 114 -5.97 2.70 -5.09
CA ALA A 114 -7.09 1.87 -5.54
C ALA A 114 -7.87 2.67 -6.57
N ASP A 115 -8.25 2.02 -7.66
CA ASP A 115 -8.98 2.67 -8.76
C ASP A 115 -8.25 3.91 -9.33
N GLY A 116 -6.91 3.92 -9.27
CA GLY A 116 -6.06 5.01 -9.74
C GLY A 116 -5.82 6.15 -8.74
N GLU A 117 -6.50 6.13 -7.59
CA GLU A 117 -6.50 7.21 -6.61
C GLU A 117 -5.70 6.85 -5.34
N PRO A 118 -4.88 7.77 -4.79
CA PRO A 118 -4.21 7.57 -3.51
C PRO A 118 -5.19 7.31 -2.36
N VAL A 119 -4.88 6.32 -1.53
CA VAL A 119 -5.71 5.93 -0.37
C VAL A 119 -4.92 6.12 0.93
N GLY A 120 -5.54 6.75 1.93
CA GLY A 120 -4.93 6.97 3.24
C GLY A 120 -3.96 8.16 3.33
N GLU A 121 -3.84 8.93 2.24
CA GLU A 121 -3.15 10.22 2.21
C GLU A 121 -4.19 11.31 2.56
N GLY A 122 -3.83 12.24 3.46
CA GLY A 122 -4.78 13.26 3.97
C GLY A 122 -5.21 14.26 2.89
N ASP A 123 -6.23 15.08 3.17
CA ASP A 123 -6.65 16.13 2.23
C ASP A 123 -5.54 17.14 1.90
N GLY A 124 -4.61 17.37 2.85
CA GLY A 124 -3.39 18.15 2.61
C GLY A 124 -2.39 17.47 1.67
N ASP A 125 -2.36 16.13 1.62
CA ASP A 125 -1.49 15.37 0.72
C ASP A 125 -2.02 15.34 -0.72
N ARG A 126 -3.36 15.44 -0.91
CA ARG A 126 -4.00 15.36 -2.24
C ARG A 126 -3.99 16.67 -3.03
N GLY A 127 -4.08 17.82 -2.35
CA GLY A 127 -4.15 19.13 -2.99
C GLY A 127 -2.80 19.84 -3.18
N GLU A 128 -1.82 19.54 -2.32
CA GLU A 128 -0.57 20.30 -2.23
C GLU A 128 0.67 19.49 -2.68
N PHE A 129 0.55 18.16 -2.78
CA PHE A 129 1.63 17.24 -3.17
C PHE A 129 1.20 16.34 -4.32
N ALA A 130 1.07 16.90 -5.53
CA ALA A 130 1.05 16.05 -6.71
C ALA A 130 2.33 15.20 -6.73
N PHE A 131 2.20 13.87 -6.74
CA PHE A 131 3.35 12.95 -6.72
C PHE A 131 3.73 12.53 -8.14
N VAL A 132 5.04 12.42 -8.41
CA VAL A 132 5.54 11.75 -9.62
C VAL A 132 5.84 10.29 -9.29
N LYS A 133 5.11 9.36 -9.90
CA LYS A 133 5.32 7.91 -9.74
C LYS A 133 6.64 7.50 -10.38
N MET A 134 7.54 6.91 -9.59
CA MET A 134 8.83 6.37 -10.05
C MET A 134 8.81 4.85 -10.14
N LEU A 135 8.11 4.18 -9.22
CA LEU A 135 7.90 2.75 -9.23
C LEU A 135 6.43 2.48 -8.94
N VAL A 136 5.82 1.64 -9.78
CA VAL A 136 4.43 1.23 -9.67
C VAL A 136 4.39 -0.29 -9.72
N VAL A 137 3.76 -0.89 -8.71
CA VAL A 137 3.54 -2.33 -8.62
C VAL A 137 2.03 -2.59 -8.54
N ALA A 138 1.43 -2.70 -9.72
CA ALA A 138 0.02 -2.97 -9.90
C ALA A 138 -0.33 -4.45 -9.58
N PRO A 139 -1.60 -4.75 -9.25
CA PRO A 139 -2.11 -6.12 -9.23
C PRO A 139 -1.86 -6.76 -10.59
N ARG A 140 -1.11 -7.86 -10.64
CA ARG A 140 -0.81 -8.53 -11.90
C ARG A 140 -1.92 -9.53 -12.19
N ASP A 141 -2.86 -9.13 -13.04
CA ASP A 141 -3.84 -10.05 -13.60
C ASP A 141 -3.17 -10.91 -14.68
N GLU A 142 -3.16 -12.23 -14.50
CA GLU A 142 -2.70 -13.17 -15.53
C GLU A 142 -3.66 -13.18 -16.74
N ARG A 143 -4.88 -12.64 -16.62
CA ARG A 143 -5.87 -12.60 -17.70
C ARG A 143 -5.61 -11.53 -18.75
N THR A 144 -4.80 -10.51 -18.46
CA THR A 144 -4.51 -9.43 -19.43
C THR A 144 -3.37 -9.77 -20.42
N TYR A 145 -2.69 -10.92 -20.24
CA TYR A 145 -1.58 -11.36 -21.10
C TYR A 145 -1.92 -12.57 -21.99
N GLY A 146 -3.21 -12.76 -22.35
CA GLY A 146 -3.65 -13.81 -23.27
C GLY A 146 -3.81 -13.41 -24.74
N THR A 147 -3.79 -12.11 -25.09
CA THR A 147 -4.23 -11.65 -26.42
C THR A 147 -3.20 -10.90 -27.27
N ALA A 148 -1.95 -10.74 -26.83
CA ALA A 148 -0.93 -10.01 -27.59
C ALA A 148 0.15 -10.90 -28.20
N ARG A 149 -0.21 -12.09 -28.70
CA ARG A 149 0.70 -12.91 -29.52
C ARG A 149 -0.08 -13.77 -30.51
N THR A 150 -0.50 -13.17 -31.64
CA THR A 150 -0.49 -13.73 -32.99
C THR A 150 -1.32 -12.87 -33.95
N ARG A 151 -0.67 -12.41 -35.02
CA ARG A 151 -1.11 -12.14 -36.41
C ARG A 151 -0.14 -11.08 -36.94
N SER A 152 0.93 -11.50 -37.60
CA SER A 152 1.00 -11.88 -39.04
C SER A 152 0.74 -10.68 -39.93
#